data_AF-A0A225D2V1-F1
#
_entry.id   AF-A0A225D2V1-F1
#
_cell.length_a   1.000
_cell.length_b   1.000
_cell.length_c   1.000
_cell.angle_alpha   90.00
_cell.angle_beta   90.00
_cell.angle_gamma   90.00
#
_symmetry.space_group_name_H-M   'P 1'
#
loop_
_entity.id
_entity.type
_entity.pdbx_description
1 polymer ?
#
loop_
_entity_poly.entity_id
_entity_poly.type
_entity_poly.pdbx_seq_one_letter_code
_entity_poly.pdbx_strand_id
1 'polypeptide(L)'
;MISVDYEVTSEKALAGDLSLILRTADGQDATVSIGKLERRKGTIGLKVADAPWRRGPFARPGPGPGPGAKAAAGSLPQNFEMYLVRNENRYGKELARSFKVSNSIIMGETKFDKTMPRDWTTEEVTIFSKPPIEPPTPNANKGVGQDTALAGTTSQFSQRYVDPKLPLIGVDVKVGFWPVAGGREDCLSNLVPIYDQNYPDSGMTRVLAKPGYAVGAVAVKTNHFVNAIQITFMKLKEDNSGLDTKDSYVSEWLGPEKAGMKETKLGGDGRKVIGVVLNKGAILDGMALVMDSKR
;
A
#
# COMPACT_ATOMS: atom_id res chain seq x y z
N MET A 1 -16.11 -12.34 -25.21
CA MET A 1 -16.55 -11.32 -24.21
C MET A 1 -17.65 -11.97 -23.40
N ILE A 2 -17.66 -11.78 -22.09
CA ILE A 2 -18.75 -12.23 -21.22
C ILE A 2 -19.39 -10.99 -20.62
N SER A 3 -20.72 -10.96 -20.55
CA SER A 3 -21.46 -9.90 -19.89
C SER A 3 -22.23 -10.49 -18.71
N VAL A 4 -22.26 -9.75 -17.61
CA VAL A 4 -22.82 -10.18 -16.35
C VAL A 4 -23.71 -9.09 -15.81
N ASP A 5 -25.01 -9.35 -15.77
CA ASP A 5 -25.94 -8.42 -15.15
C ASP A 5 -25.86 -8.54 -13.63
N TYR A 6 -25.98 -7.40 -12.95
CA TYR A 6 -25.95 -7.33 -11.50
C TYR A 6 -27.09 -6.47 -10.95
N GLU A 7 -27.47 -6.79 -9.72
CA GLU A 7 -28.38 -6.02 -8.89
C GLU A 7 -27.84 -5.97 -7.45
N VAL A 8 -27.72 -4.77 -6.89
CA VAL A 8 -27.27 -4.51 -5.53
C VAL A 8 -28.45 -4.68 -4.58
N THR A 9 -28.42 -5.75 -3.79
CA THR A 9 -29.49 -6.09 -2.84
C THR A 9 -29.29 -5.44 -1.46
N SER A 10 -28.07 -4.99 -1.13
CA SER A 10 -27.75 -4.30 0.12
C SER A 10 -26.55 -3.37 -0.06
N GLU A 11 -26.64 -2.16 0.52
CA GLU A 11 -25.54 -1.19 0.58
C GLU A 11 -24.88 -1.14 1.98
N LYS A 12 -25.35 -1.97 2.91
CA LYS A 12 -25.01 -1.88 4.34
C LYS A 12 -23.55 -2.21 4.68
N ALA A 13 -22.74 -2.71 3.76
CA ALA A 13 -21.48 -3.36 4.10
C ALA A 13 -20.27 -2.68 3.46
N LEU A 14 -19.68 -1.70 4.15
CA LEU A 14 -18.32 -1.15 3.93
C LEU A 14 -18.15 -0.20 2.73
N ALA A 15 -17.03 0.53 2.67
CA ALA A 15 -16.75 1.55 1.65
C ALA A 15 -15.63 1.16 0.66
N GLY A 16 -14.97 0.02 0.87
CA GLY A 16 -13.89 -0.49 0.03
C GLY A 16 -14.28 -0.90 -1.39
N ASP A 17 -13.27 -1.12 -2.22
CA ASP A 17 -13.42 -1.47 -3.64
C ASP A 17 -13.82 -2.93 -3.84
N LEU A 18 -14.54 -3.20 -4.91
CA LEU A 18 -14.88 -4.54 -5.34
C LEU A 18 -13.80 -5.09 -6.27
N SER A 19 -13.57 -6.40 -6.13
CA SER A 19 -12.89 -7.20 -7.13
C SER A 19 -13.83 -8.28 -7.61
N LEU A 20 -13.70 -8.64 -8.88
CA LEU A 20 -14.26 -9.86 -9.44
C LEU A 20 -13.21 -10.95 -9.36
N ILE A 21 -13.58 -12.10 -8.79
CA ILE A 21 -12.76 -13.30 -8.78
C ILE A 21 -13.26 -14.23 -9.87
N LEU A 22 -12.34 -14.75 -10.68
CA LEU A 22 -12.56 -15.88 -11.57
C LEU A 22 -11.71 -17.04 -11.06
N ARG A 23 -12.36 -18.09 -10.58
CA ARG A 23 -11.73 -19.28 -10.02
C ARG A 23 -11.90 -20.45 -10.98
N THR A 24 -10.79 -21.05 -11.39
CA THR A 24 -10.79 -22.20 -12.30
C THR A 24 -10.52 -23.50 -11.55
N ALA A 25 -10.89 -24.64 -12.17
CA ALA A 25 -10.74 -25.95 -11.56
C ALA A 25 -9.29 -26.41 -11.35
N ASP A 26 -8.36 -25.87 -12.12
CA ASP A 26 -6.92 -26.09 -12.00
C ASP A 26 -6.28 -25.18 -10.91
N GLY A 27 -7.10 -24.45 -10.15
CA GLY A 27 -6.64 -23.61 -9.04
C GLY A 27 -6.02 -22.29 -9.45
N GLN A 28 -6.17 -21.87 -10.72
CA GLN A 28 -5.75 -20.55 -11.17
C GLN A 28 -6.84 -19.51 -10.88
N ASP A 29 -6.63 -18.74 -9.82
CA ASP A 29 -7.50 -17.61 -9.52
C ASP A 29 -7.03 -16.34 -10.26
N ALA A 30 -7.96 -15.67 -10.91
CA ALA A 30 -7.76 -14.33 -11.45
C ALA A 30 -8.60 -13.33 -10.66
N THR A 31 -7.94 -12.28 -10.19
CA THR A 31 -8.57 -11.15 -9.51
C THR A 31 -8.58 -9.95 -10.44
N VAL A 32 -9.77 -9.40 -10.71
CA VAL A 32 -9.97 -8.18 -11.50
C VAL A 32 -10.54 -7.11 -10.58
N SER A 33 -9.78 -6.05 -10.32
CA SER A 33 -10.32 -4.89 -9.59
C SER A 33 -11.33 -4.17 -10.47
N ILE A 34 -12.53 -3.94 -9.94
CA ILE A 34 -13.60 -3.21 -10.63
C ILE A 34 -13.98 -1.89 -9.94
N GLY A 35 -13.39 -1.59 -8.78
CA GLY A 35 -13.67 -0.36 -8.02
C GLY A 35 -15.06 -0.37 -7.41
N LYS A 36 -15.79 0.75 -7.51
CA LYS A 36 -17.17 0.88 -6.99
C LYS A 36 -18.18 0.66 -8.11
N LEU A 37 -19.30 0.03 -7.79
CA LEU A 37 -20.46 0.01 -8.68
C LEU A 37 -21.20 1.34 -8.54
N GLU A 38 -21.27 2.12 -9.62
CA GLU A 38 -21.91 3.45 -9.63
C GLU A 38 -23.44 3.38 -9.64
N ARG A 39 -24.02 2.21 -9.90
CA ARG A 39 -25.47 2.00 -10.05
C ARG A 39 -25.93 0.81 -9.23
N ARG A 40 -27.20 0.79 -8.87
CA ARG A 40 -27.82 -0.35 -8.17
C ARG A 40 -28.10 -1.54 -9.09
N LYS A 41 -28.17 -1.31 -10.40
CA LYS A 41 -28.27 -2.37 -11.43
C LYS A 41 -27.43 -1.99 -12.63
N GLY A 42 -26.88 -2.98 -13.32
CA GLY A 42 -26.11 -2.77 -14.54
C GLY A 42 -25.48 -4.04 -15.06
N THR A 43 -24.51 -3.90 -15.96
CA THR A 43 -23.80 -5.02 -16.58
C THR A 43 -22.29 -4.83 -16.45
N ILE A 44 -21.60 -5.88 -16.00
CA ILE A 44 -20.14 -5.97 -15.99
C ILE A 44 -19.72 -6.72 -17.27
N GLY A 45 -18.92 -6.07 -18.13
CA GLY A 45 -18.35 -6.67 -19.32
C GLY A 45 -16.93 -7.15 -19.10
N LEU A 46 -16.66 -8.42 -19.38
CA LEU A 46 -15.34 -9.05 -19.28
C LEU A 46 -14.79 -9.34 -20.67
N LYS A 47 -13.61 -8.79 -20.93
CA LYS A 47 -12.84 -9.01 -22.16
C LYS A 47 -11.43 -9.45 -21.77
N VAL A 48 -10.90 -10.47 -22.45
CA VAL A 48 -9.47 -10.78 -22.34
C VAL A 48 -8.68 -9.67 -23.03
N ALA A 49 -7.67 -9.15 -22.34
CA ALA A 49 -6.79 -8.14 -22.92
C ALA A 49 -6.16 -8.67 -24.22
N ASP A 50 -6.32 -7.90 -25.29
CA ASP A 50 -5.72 -8.11 -26.62
C ASP A 50 -4.41 -7.31 -26.79
N ALA A 51 -3.94 -6.66 -25.72
CA ALA A 51 -2.78 -5.78 -25.76
C ALA A 51 -1.45 -6.56 -25.62
N PRO A 52 -0.47 -6.35 -26.52
CA PRO A 52 0.79 -7.11 -26.53
C PRO A 52 1.67 -6.94 -25.29
N TRP A 53 1.48 -5.86 -24.53
CA TRP A 53 2.27 -5.54 -23.32
C TRP A 53 1.60 -5.97 -22.00
N ARG A 54 0.31 -6.39 -22.03
CA ARG A 54 -0.42 -6.80 -20.84
C ARG A 54 -0.58 -8.31 -20.82
N ARG A 55 0.25 -9.00 -20.03
CA ARG A 55 -0.02 -10.40 -19.67
C ARG A 55 -1.16 -10.41 -18.66
N GLY A 56 -2.38 -10.63 -19.14
CA GLY A 56 -3.49 -10.98 -18.27
C GLY A 56 -3.22 -12.32 -17.56
N PRO A 57 -3.94 -12.64 -16.49
CA PRO A 57 -3.76 -13.89 -15.73
C PRO A 57 -3.97 -15.15 -16.58
N PHE A 58 -4.68 -15.04 -17.70
CA PHE A 58 -4.95 -16.12 -18.65
C PHE A 58 -4.13 -16.03 -19.96
N ALA A 59 -3.06 -15.21 -19.99
CA ALA A 59 -2.15 -15.18 -21.13
C ALA A 59 -1.33 -16.48 -21.18
N ARG A 60 -1.24 -17.12 -22.35
CA ARG A 60 -0.44 -18.34 -22.51
C ARG A 60 1.04 -18.06 -22.17
N PRO A 61 1.71 -18.90 -21.37
CA PRO A 61 3.15 -18.81 -21.20
C PRO A 61 3.83 -19.08 -22.55
N GLY A 62 4.56 -18.08 -23.04
CA GLY A 62 5.35 -18.16 -24.26
C GLY A 62 6.51 -17.16 -24.20
N PRO A 63 7.55 -17.36 -25.03
CA PRO A 63 8.62 -16.38 -25.19
C PRO A 63 7.97 -15.03 -25.52
N GLY A 64 8.34 -13.98 -24.77
CA GLY A 64 7.72 -12.67 -24.93
C GLY A 64 7.76 -12.24 -26.40
N PRO A 65 6.68 -11.64 -26.92
CA PRO A 65 6.70 -11.14 -28.29
C PRO A 65 7.86 -10.13 -28.39
N GLY A 66 8.76 -10.36 -29.35
CA GLY A 66 9.74 -9.34 -29.74
C GLY A 66 9.02 -8.05 -30.15
N PRO A 67 9.72 -6.91 -30.18
CA PRO A 67 9.14 -5.64 -30.61
C PRO A 67 8.45 -5.81 -31.97
N GLY A 68 7.11 -5.65 -32.00
CA GLY A 68 6.28 -5.80 -33.20
C GLY A 68 5.43 -7.07 -33.30
N ALA A 69 5.60 -8.06 -32.41
CA ALA A 69 4.76 -9.26 -32.41
C ALA A 69 3.43 -9.02 -31.63
N LYS A 70 2.29 -9.38 -32.24
CA LYS A 70 1.00 -9.41 -31.54
C LYS A 70 1.04 -10.56 -30.53
N ALA A 71 0.79 -10.28 -29.25
CA ALA A 71 0.56 -11.35 -28.28
C ALA A 71 -0.63 -12.20 -28.75
N ALA A 72 -0.51 -13.52 -28.67
CA ALA A 72 -1.66 -14.40 -28.86
C ALA A 72 -2.70 -14.03 -27.79
N ALA A 73 -3.88 -13.59 -28.22
CA ALA A 73 -4.98 -13.27 -27.31
C ALA A 73 -5.28 -14.50 -26.46
N GLY A 74 -5.23 -14.36 -25.13
CA GLY A 74 -5.75 -15.39 -24.24
C GLY A 74 -7.25 -15.59 -24.50
N SER A 75 -7.76 -16.79 -24.24
CA SER A 75 -9.20 -17.04 -24.14
C SER A 75 -9.60 -17.06 -22.67
N LEU A 76 -10.85 -16.71 -22.36
CA LEU A 76 -11.40 -17.00 -21.03
C LEU A 76 -11.43 -18.52 -20.84
N PRO A 77 -11.22 -19.01 -19.60
CA PRO A 77 -11.39 -20.43 -19.31
C PRO A 77 -12.82 -20.89 -19.65
N GLN A 78 -12.97 -22.12 -20.12
CA GLN A 78 -14.30 -22.70 -20.42
C GLN A 78 -15.09 -23.00 -19.14
N ASN A 79 -14.36 -23.37 -18.08
CA ASN A 79 -14.92 -23.80 -16.80
C ASN A 79 -14.41 -22.90 -15.68
N PHE A 80 -15.28 -22.08 -15.09
CA PHE A 80 -14.91 -21.25 -13.97
C PHE A 80 -16.11 -20.86 -13.10
N GLU A 81 -15.81 -20.57 -11.85
CA GLU A 81 -16.69 -19.87 -10.94
C GLU A 81 -16.32 -18.39 -10.93
N MET A 82 -17.33 -17.53 -10.86
CA MET A 82 -17.16 -16.09 -10.80
C MET A 82 -18.01 -15.49 -9.69
N TYR A 83 -17.39 -14.63 -8.88
CA TYR A 83 -18.07 -13.92 -7.79
C TYR A 83 -17.37 -12.60 -7.48
N LEU A 84 -18.11 -11.67 -6.89
CA LEU A 84 -17.57 -10.43 -6.38
C LEU A 84 -17.08 -10.63 -4.96
N VAL A 85 -15.93 -10.03 -4.70
CA VAL A 85 -15.39 -9.85 -3.38
C VAL A 85 -15.25 -8.38 -3.06
N ARG A 86 -15.34 -8.04 -1.78
CA ARG A 86 -15.00 -6.70 -1.31
C ARG A 86 -13.62 -6.71 -0.71
N ASN A 87 -12.77 -5.81 -1.20
CA ASN A 87 -11.44 -5.56 -0.66
C ASN A 87 -11.52 -4.33 0.24
N GLU A 88 -11.19 -4.52 1.51
CA GLU A 88 -11.09 -3.41 2.47
C GLU A 88 -9.71 -3.44 3.11
N ASN A 89 -8.72 -3.03 2.33
CA ASN A 89 -7.32 -3.03 2.73
C ASN A 89 -7.07 -2.12 3.95
N ARG A 90 -7.99 -1.19 4.25
CA ARG A 90 -7.90 -0.31 5.42
C ARG A 90 -8.20 -1.01 6.74
N TYR A 91 -8.55 -2.31 6.76
CA TYR A 91 -8.56 -3.10 7.99
C TYR A 91 -7.29 -3.96 8.17
N GLY A 92 -6.31 -3.80 7.28
CA GLY A 92 -5.02 -4.48 7.34
C GLY A 92 -5.02 -5.86 6.68
N LYS A 93 -3.84 -6.43 6.47
CA LYS A 93 -3.57 -7.57 5.59
C LYS A 93 -4.33 -8.85 5.96
N GLU A 94 -4.58 -9.07 7.26
CA GLU A 94 -5.30 -10.24 7.74
C GLU A 94 -6.80 -10.18 7.39
N LEU A 95 -7.36 -8.97 7.37
CA LEU A 95 -8.75 -8.67 7.02
C LEU A 95 -8.91 -8.18 5.58
N ALA A 96 -7.80 -7.93 4.88
CA ALA A 96 -7.77 -7.67 3.44
C ALA A 96 -8.20 -8.90 2.62
N ARG A 97 -8.48 -10.04 3.26
CA ARG A 97 -9.12 -11.19 2.62
C ARG A 97 -10.48 -10.76 2.07
N SER A 98 -10.51 -10.63 0.76
CA SER A 98 -11.65 -10.63 -0.15
C SER A 98 -12.90 -11.33 0.40
N PHE A 99 -13.87 -10.57 0.92
CA PHE A 99 -15.15 -11.13 1.36
C PHE A 99 -16.05 -11.36 0.16
N LYS A 100 -16.50 -12.58 -0.09
CA LYS A 100 -17.50 -12.83 -1.12
C LYS A 100 -18.81 -12.09 -0.76
N VAL A 101 -19.23 -11.16 -1.63
CA VAL A 101 -20.40 -10.29 -1.43
C VAL A 101 -21.47 -10.47 -2.50
N SER A 102 -21.33 -11.46 -3.39
CA SER A 102 -22.33 -11.79 -4.40
C SER A 102 -22.68 -13.27 -4.40
N ASN A 103 -23.68 -13.66 -5.17
CA ASN A 103 -23.85 -15.03 -5.60
C ASN A 103 -22.69 -15.45 -6.53
N SER A 104 -22.48 -16.76 -6.67
CA SER A 104 -21.57 -17.29 -7.69
C SER A 104 -22.30 -17.47 -9.01
N ILE A 105 -21.60 -17.19 -10.09
CA ILE A 105 -21.97 -17.57 -11.45
C ILE A 105 -21.01 -18.68 -11.87
N ILE A 106 -21.55 -19.75 -12.42
CA ILE A 106 -20.76 -20.88 -12.93
C ILE A 106 -20.88 -20.89 -14.44
N MET A 107 -19.74 -20.98 -15.12
CA MET A 107 -19.67 -21.24 -16.55
C MET A 107 -19.03 -22.62 -16.75
N GLY A 108 -19.66 -23.45 -17.58
CA GLY A 108 -19.19 -24.80 -17.88
C GLY A 108 -19.39 -25.80 -16.73
N GLU A 109 -18.55 -26.83 -16.69
CA GLU A 109 -18.56 -27.86 -15.66
C GLU A 109 -17.48 -27.59 -14.61
N THR A 110 -17.85 -27.49 -13.34
CA THR A 110 -16.90 -27.29 -12.24
C THR A 110 -16.83 -28.53 -11.35
N LYS A 111 -15.65 -29.14 -11.22
CA LYS A 111 -15.38 -30.27 -10.31
C LYS A 111 -14.92 -29.85 -8.91
N PHE A 112 -14.92 -28.55 -8.63
CA PHE A 112 -14.53 -27.98 -7.34
C PHE A 112 -15.75 -27.41 -6.61
N ASP A 113 -15.67 -27.37 -5.29
CA ASP A 113 -16.74 -26.83 -4.45
C ASP A 113 -16.94 -25.35 -4.74
N LYS A 114 -18.22 -24.97 -4.91
CA LYS A 114 -18.59 -23.57 -5.07
C LYS A 114 -18.19 -22.80 -3.83
N THR A 115 -17.58 -21.65 -4.04
CA THR A 115 -17.30 -20.71 -2.96
C THR A 115 -18.62 -20.23 -2.41
N MET A 116 -18.92 -20.45 -1.12
CA MET A 116 -20.16 -19.95 -0.52
C MET A 116 -19.90 -18.64 0.24
N PRO A 117 -20.86 -17.69 0.26
CA PRO A 117 -20.85 -16.65 1.29
C PRO A 117 -20.86 -17.34 2.65
N ARG A 118 -20.06 -16.83 3.59
CA ARG A 118 -20.10 -17.26 4.99
C ARG A 118 -20.60 -16.12 5.85
N ASP A 119 -21.15 -16.47 7.00
CA ASP A 119 -21.46 -15.50 8.04
C ASP A 119 -20.18 -14.88 8.61
N TRP A 120 -20.30 -13.65 9.08
CA TRP A 120 -19.22 -12.96 9.79
C TRP A 120 -19.13 -13.50 11.21
N THR A 121 -17.91 -13.68 11.71
CA THR A 121 -17.74 -13.96 13.14
C THR A 121 -18.08 -12.72 13.96
N THR A 122 -18.38 -12.90 15.24
CA THR A 122 -18.66 -11.77 16.15
C THR A 122 -17.48 -10.79 16.21
N GLU A 123 -16.26 -11.30 16.14
CA GLU A 123 -15.03 -10.51 16.11
C GLU A 123 -14.96 -9.66 14.83
N GLU A 124 -15.27 -10.24 13.67
CA GLU A 124 -15.30 -9.51 12.40
C GLU A 124 -16.36 -8.42 12.38
N VAL A 125 -17.58 -8.72 12.85
CA VAL A 125 -18.64 -7.72 13.02
C VAL A 125 -18.16 -6.57 13.90
N THR A 126 -17.50 -6.90 15.02
CA THR A 126 -16.96 -5.90 15.95
C THR A 126 -15.90 -5.03 15.29
N ILE A 127 -14.98 -5.61 14.53
CA ILE A 127 -13.93 -4.85 13.83
C ILE A 127 -14.54 -3.98 12.72
N PHE A 128 -15.43 -4.52 11.89
CA PHE A 128 -16.04 -3.82 10.77
C PHE A 128 -17.09 -2.78 11.18
N SER A 129 -17.61 -2.85 12.40
CA SER A 129 -18.46 -1.80 12.97
C SER A 129 -17.70 -0.51 13.28
N LYS A 130 -16.36 -0.57 13.42
CA LYS A 130 -15.52 0.60 13.62
C LYS A 130 -15.04 1.10 12.25
N PRO A 131 -15.11 2.41 11.96
CA PRO A 131 -14.52 2.93 10.74
C PRO A 131 -13.01 2.64 10.75
N PRO A 132 -12.42 2.26 9.61
CA PRO A 132 -10.98 2.04 9.56
C PRO A 132 -10.25 3.36 9.79
N ILE A 133 -9.02 3.29 10.30
CA ILE A 133 -8.17 4.48 10.39
C ILE A 133 -7.85 4.93 8.97
N GLU A 134 -8.23 6.16 8.64
CA GLU A 134 -7.97 6.70 7.31
C GLU A 134 -6.46 6.86 7.09
N PRO A 135 -5.97 6.50 5.89
CA PRO A 135 -4.56 6.66 5.57
C PRO A 135 -4.17 8.15 5.60
N PRO A 136 -2.93 8.46 5.95
CA PRO A 136 -2.42 9.83 5.86
C PRO A 136 -2.65 10.39 4.45
N THR A 137 -3.33 11.53 4.38
CA THR A 137 -3.61 12.17 3.09
C THR A 137 -2.41 13.03 2.70
N PRO A 138 -1.78 12.79 1.54
CA PRO A 138 -0.68 13.63 1.09
C PRO A 138 -1.20 15.05 0.90
N ASN A 139 -0.37 16.03 1.23
CA ASN A 139 -0.59 17.44 0.94
C ASN A 139 -1.79 18.09 1.65
N ALA A 140 -2.40 17.44 2.65
CA ALA A 140 -3.52 18.00 3.41
C ALA A 140 -3.12 19.19 4.29
N ASN A 141 -1.90 19.19 4.84
CA ASN A 141 -1.42 20.17 5.83
C ASN A 141 -0.11 20.86 5.39
N LYS A 142 -0.04 21.37 4.14
CA LYS A 142 1.22 21.88 3.53
C LYS A 142 1.91 23.01 4.32
N GLY A 143 1.17 23.85 5.04
CA GLY A 143 1.71 25.00 5.76
C GLY A 143 2.16 24.71 7.20
N VAL A 144 2.05 23.46 7.66
CA VAL A 144 2.34 23.09 9.06
C VAL A 144 3.75 22.53 9.19
N GLY A 145 4.51 23.03 10.17
CA GLY A 145 5.85 22.55 10.51
C GLY A 145 6.97 23.07 9.60
N GLN A 146 8.19 22.62 9.87
CA GLN A 146 9.40 22.98 9.13
C GLN A 146 10.09 21.74 8.57
N ASP A 147 10.35 21.74 7.27
CA ASP A 147 11.03 20.62 6.61
C ASP A 147 12.54 20.63 6.93
N THR A 148 13.12 19.45 7.12
CA THR A 148 14.58 19.29 7.14
C THR A 148 15.17 19.46 5.74
N ALA A 149 16.50 19.45 5.63
CA ALA A 149 17.14 19.23 4.34
C ALA A 149 16.66 17.92 3.71
N LEU A 150 16.62 17.88 2.37
CA LEU A 150 16.25 16.69 1.61
C LEU A 150 17.44 15.73 1.55
N ALA A 151 17.20 14.45 1.86
CA ALA A 151 18.10 13.36 1.52
C ALA A 151 17.65 12.72 0.19
N GLY A 152 18.54 12.62 -0.79
CA GLY A 152 18.24 12.11 -2.13
C GLY A 152 17.98 13.24 -3.13
N THR A 153 17.14 12.98 -4.14
CA THR A 153 16.90 13.91 -5.25
C THR A 153 15.48 14.48 -5.24
N THR A 154 15.29 15.60 -5.94
CA THR A 154 13.98 16.21 -6.16
C THR A 154 13.22 15.49 -7.27
N SER A 155 11.91 15.33 -7.09
CA SER A 155 11.01 14.74 -8.07
C SER A 155 9.85 15.69 -8.35
N GLN A 156 9.25 15.59 -9.53
CA GLN A 156 8.05 16.35 -9.88
C GLN A 156 6.84 15.93 -9.03
N PHE A 157 6.92 14.74 -8.44
CA PHE A 157 5.88 14.11 -7.63
C PHE A 157 6.23 14.20 -6.14
N SER A 158 6.08 15.39 -5.57
CA SER A 158 6.30 15.60 -4.13
C SER A 158 5.01 15.39 -3.32
N GLN A 159 5.09 14.55 -2.30
CA GLN A 159 4.01 14.20 -1.39
C GLN A 159 4.43 14.56 0.03
N ARG A 160 3.75 15.53 0.64
CA ARG A 160 4.01 15.98 2.00
C ARG A 160 2.94 15.48 2.94
N TYR A 161 3.29 14.60 3.88
CA TYR A 161 2.37 14.03 4.86
C TYR A 161 2.65 14.65 6.22
N VAL A 162 1.63 15.27 6.82
CA VAL A 162 1.76 15.91 8.14
C VAL A 162 0.49 15.71 8.93
N ASP A 163 0.65 15.31 10.19
CA ASP A 163 -0.40 15.38 11.21
C ASP A 163 -0.07 16.52 12.19
N PRO A 164 -0.90 17.57 12.28
CA PRO A 164 -0.61 18.73 13.13
C PRO A 164 -0.75 18.43 14.63
N LYS A 165 -1.32 17.28 15.01
CA LYS A 165 -1.66 16.94 16.40
C LYS A 165 -0.81 15.79 16.94
N LEU A 166 -0.44 14.85 16.07
CA LEU A 166 0.24 13.62 16.45
C LEU A 166 1.68 13.59 15.94
N PRO A 167 2.64 13.14 16.77
CA PRO A 167 3.98 12.86 16.27
C PRO A 167 3.96 11.64 15.36
N LEU A 168 4.90 11.58 14.42
CA LEU A 168 5.20 10.40 13.65
C LEU A 168 5.74 9.32 14.60
N ILE A 169 5.11 8.16 14.64
CA ILE A 169 5.51 7.05 15.52
C ILE A 169 6.12 5.88 14.76
N GLY A 170 6.10 5.89 13.43
CA GLY A 170 6.72 4.85 12.63
C GLY A 170 6.37 4.97 11.16
N VAL A 171 6.70 3.93 10.40
CA VAL A 171 6.47 3.87 8.96
C VAL A 171 6.20 2.44 8.50
N ASP A 172 5.44 2.33 7.41
CA ASP A 172 5.43 1.15 6.54
C ASP A 172 6.30 1.43 5.32
N VAL A 173 7.17 0.51 4.93
CA VAL A 173 7.99 0.62 3.72
C VAL A 173 7.85 -0.58 2.80
N LYS A 174 8.01 -0.34 1.50
CA LYS A 174 8.10 -1.39 0.49
C LYS A 174 9.41 -1.28 -0.27
N VAL A 175 10.20 -2.34 -0.26
CA VAL A 175 11.39 -2.46 -1.11
C VAL A 175 10.98 -2.80 -2.53
N GLY A 176 11.62 -2.15 -3.50
CA GLY A 176 11.49 -2.42 -4.92
C GLY A 176 12.84 -2.24 -5.60
N PHE A 177 12.79 -1.97 -6.91
CA PHE A 177 14.00 -1.71 -7.68
C PHE A 177 13.70 -0.79 -8.86
N TRP A 178 14.76 -0.22 -9.42
CA TRP A 178 14.69 0.56 -10.64
C TRP A 178 15.86 0.28 -11.59
N PRO A 179 15.63 0.21 -12.91
CA PRO A 179 16.72 0.14 -13.88
C PRO A 179 17.57 1.41 -13.84
N VAL A 180 18.88 1.24 -13.83
CA VAL A 180 19.87 2.33 -13.91
C VAL A 180 20.89 2.01 -15.00
N ALA A 181 21.68 3.00 -15.42
CA ALA A 181 22.76 2.76 -16.38
C ALA A 181 23.69 1.66 -15.85
N GLY A 182 23.84 0.57 -16.61
CA GLY A 182 24.68 -0.56 -16.22
C GLY A 182 24.04 -1.59 -15.29
N GLY A 183 22.73 -1.49 -14.97
CA GLY A 183 22.06 -2.56 -14.23
C GLY A 183 20.76 -2.18 -13.55
N ARG A 184 20.66 -2.55 -12.27
CA ARG A 184 19.49 -2.41 -11.41
C ARG A 184 19.93 -1.88 -10.06
N GLU A 185 19.15 -0.98 -9.48
CA GLU A 185 19.32 -0.50 -8.11
C GLU A 185 18.12 -0.89 -7.25
N ASP A 186 18.38 -1.61 -6.15
CA ASP A 186 17.36 -1.88 -5.13
C ASP A 186 17.16 -0.64 -4.26
N CYS A 187 15.90 -0.28 -4.05
CA CYS A 187 15.53 0.96 -3.37
C CYS A 187 14.16 0.86 -2.69
N LEU A 188 13.84 1.85 -1.86
CA LEU A 188 12.50 1.97 -1.32
C LEU A 188 11.55 2.43 -2.44
N SER A 189 10.53 1.64 -2.70
CA SER A 189 9.47 1.96 -3.66
C SER A 189 8.32 2.74 -3.02
N ASN A 190 8.09 2.57 -1.72
CA ASN A 190 7.03 3.24 -0.99
C ASN A 190 7.40 3.45 0.49
N LEU A 191 6.87 4.52 1.06
CA LEU A 191 6.92 4.83 2.49
C LEU A 191 5.58 5.44 2.89
N VAL A 192 4.94 4.89 3.92
CA VAL A 192 3.69 5.42 4.48
C VAL A 192 3.96 5.81 5.94
N PRO A 193 3.79 7.08 6.32
CA PRO A 193 3.97 7.50 7.71
C PRO A 193 2.85 6.94 8.60
N ILE A 194 3.16 6.63 9.86
CA ILE A 194 2.19 6.11 10.83
C ILE A 194 2.16 7.02 12.06
N TYR A 195 0.94 7.42 12.44
CA TYR A 195 0.67 8.34 13.57
C TYR A 195 -0.13 7.67 14.70
N ASP A 196 -0.74 6.51 14.45
CA ASP A 196 -1.58 5.77 15.41
C ASP A 196 -1.06 4.33 15.55
N GLN A 197 -0.91 3.86 16.80
CA GLN A 197 -0.47 2.50 17.10
C GLN A 197 -1.43 1.42 16.57
N ASN A 198 -2.69 1.78 16.39
CA ASN A 198 -3.73 0.90 15.84
C ASN A 198 -3.79 0.96 14.31
N TYR A 199 -2.89 1.70 13.64
CA TYR A 199 -2.90 1.81 12.19
C TYR A 199 -2.82 0.40 11.56
N PRO A 200 -3.74 0.05 10.64
CA PRO A 200 -3.83 -1.30 10.10
C PRO A 200 -2.55 -1.75 9.40
N ASP A 201 -2.13 -3.00 9.61
CA ASP A 201 -0.96 -3.58 8.95
C ASP A 201 -1.20 -3.71 7.44
N SER A 202 -0.52 -2.93 6.61
CA SER A 202 -0.70 -2.96 5.16
C SER A 202 -0.02 -4.14 4.46
N GLY A 203 0.70 -4.99 5.20
CA GLY A 203 1.53 -6.08 4.65
C GLY A 203 2.90 -5.60 4.15
N MET A 204 3.23 -4.32 4.35
CA MET A 204 4.55 -3.76 4.12
C MET A 204 5.50 -4.06 5.29
N THR A 205 6.80 -3.84 5.11
CA THR A 205 7.74 -3.92 6.22
C THR A 205 7.46 -2.74 7.16
N ARG A 206 7.02 -3.06 8.38
CA ARG A 206 6.62 -2.08 9.38
C ARG A 206 7.69 -1.89 10.45
N VAL A 207 7.90 -0.63 10.86
CA VAL A 207 8.54 -0.32 12.13
C VAL A 207 7.69 0.69 12.90
N LEU A 208 7.48 0.44 14.19
CA LEU A 208 6.77 1.33 15.10
C LEU A 208 7.60 1.60 16.35
N ALA A 209 7.44 2.79 16.89
CA ALA A 209 7.94 3.15 18.20
C ALA A 209 7.23 2.34 19.30
N LYS A 210 7.95 2.03 20.37
CA LYS A 210 7.36 1.53 21.61
C LYS A 210 6.39 2.59 22.19
N PRO A 211 5.39 2.19 23.01
CA PRO A 211 4.54 3.16 23.69
C PRO A 211 5.35 4.23 24.43
N GLY A 212 4.98 5.50 24.25
CA GLY A 212 5.69 6.64 24.83
C GLY A 212 6.91 7.14 24.03
N TYR A 213 7.24 6.53 22.90
CA TYR A 213 8.29 6.98 22.00
C TYR A 213 7.71 7.45 20.66
N ALA A 214 8.46 8.28 19.95
CA ALA A 214 8.14 8.74 18.61
C ALA A 214 9.42 8.83 17.75
N VAL A 215 9.26 9.01 16.45
CA VAL A 215 10.37 9.26 15.52
C VAL A 215 11.03 10.60 15.87
N GLY A 216 12.33 10.57 16.17
CA GLY A 216 13.12 11.77 16.46
C GLY A 216 14.17 12.09 15.39
N ALA A 217 14.69 11.07 14.71
CA ALA A 217 15.60 11.23 13.59
C ALA A 217 15.50 10.07 12.61
N VAL A 218 15.98 10.28 11.39
CA VAL A 218 16.13 9.23 10.38
C VAL A 218 17.50 9.37 9.71
N ALA A 219 18.28 8.30 9.69
CA ALA A 219 19.44 8.18 8.82
C ALA A 219 18.97 7.59 7.47
N VAL A 220 19.34 8.23 6.37
CA VAL A 220 18.89 7.87 5.03
C VAL A 220 20.10 7.53 4.17
N LYS A 221 20.14 6.32 3.62
CA LYS A 221 21.12 5.89 2.62
C LYS A 221 20.59 6.15 1.23
N THR A 222 21.39 6.82 0.42
CA THR A 222 21.03 7.27 -0.92
C THR A 222 22.13 6.98 -1.93
N ASN A 223 21.70 6.66 -3.16
CA ASN A 223 22.52 6.66 -4.36
C ASN A 223 21.77 7.45 -5.45
N HIS A 224 21.18 6.80 -6.46
CA HIS A 224 20.25 7.47 -7.37
C HIS A 224 18.90 7.73 -6.67
N PHE A 225 18.54 6.84 -5.74
CA PHE A 225 17.27 6.82 -5.03
C PHE A 225 17.51 6.66 -3.52
N VAL A 226 16.44 6.68 -2.74
CA VAL A 226 16.48 6.30 -1.32
C VAL A 226 16.56 4.78 -1.24
N ASN A 227 17.72 4.27 -0.82
CA ASN A 227 17.97 2.83 -0.76
C ASN A 227 17.45 2.24 0.55
N ALA A 228 17.81 2.84 1.69
CA ALA A 228 17.44 2.35 3.00
C ALA A 228 17.29 3.49 4.02
N ILE A 229 16.52 3.25 5.07
CA ILE A 229 16.37 4.18 6.20
C ILE A 229 16.59 3.47 7.54
N GLN A 230 17.12 4.20 8.51
CA GLN A 230 17.22 3.75 9.89
C GLN A 230 16.59 4.81 10.79
N ILE A 231 15.69 4.39 11.66
CA ILE A 231 14.88 5.31 12.46
C ILE A 231 15.43 5.37 13.88
N THR A 232 15.70 6.57 14.37
CA THR A 232 15.93 6.81 15.80
C THR A 232 14.62 7.19 16.45
N PHE A 233 14.16 6.35 17.38
CA PHE A 233 13.03 6.63 18.24
C PHE A 233 13.52 7.30 19.52
N MET A 234 12.82 8.33 19.97
CA MET A 234 13.11 9.10 21.18
C MET A 234 11.88 9.17 22.05
N LYS A 235 12.06 9.18 23.38
CA LYS A 235 10.95 9.24 24.33
C LYS A 235 10.23 10.59 24.23
N LEU A 236 8.91 10.57 24.25
CA LEU A 236 8.11 11.77 24.40
C LEU A 236 8.29 12.31 25.82
N LYS A 237 8.56 13.62 25.94
CA LYS A 237 8.59 14.28 27.24
C LYS A 237 7.19 14.28 27.86
N GLU A 238 7.11 14.20 29.18
CA GLU A 238 5.84 14.15 29.93
C GLU A 238 4.95 15.38 29.66
N ASP A 239 5.57 16.54 29.45
CA ASP A 239 4.89 17.80 29.12
C ASP A 239 4.51 17.94 27.63
N ASN A 240 4.79 16.92 26.82
CA ASN A 240 4.59 16.89 25.37
C ASN A 240 5.27 18.06 24.59
N SER A 241 6.27 18.70 25.21
CA SER A 241 7.01 19.83 24.62
C SER A 241 7.97 19.41 23.51
N GLY A 242 8.34 18.13 23.45
CA GLY A 242 9.32 17.61 22.53
C GLY A 242 9.70 16.17 22.83
N LEU A 243 10.89 15.78 22.39
CA LEU A 243 11.49 14.47 22.56
C LEU A 243 12.71 14.57 23.48
N ASP A 244 12.92 13.56 24.32
CA ASP A 244 14.13 13.39 25.10
C ASP A 244 15.19 12.67 24.26
N THR A 245 16.21 13.41 23.83
CA THR A 245 17.30 12.86 23.00
C THR A 245 18.23 11.91 23.77
N LYS A 246 18.15 11.89 25.11
CA LYS A 246 18.97 11.01 25.96
C LYS A 246 18.34 9.63 26.15
N ASP A 247 17.01 9.54 25.99
CA ASP A 247 16.27 8.28 26.03
C ASP A 247 15.82 7.92 24.62
N SER A 248 16.69 7.19 23.91
CA SER A 248 16.50 6.85 22.51
C SER A 248 16.99 5.44 22.17
N TYR A 249 16.45 4.89 21.09
CA TYR A 249 16.93 3.65 20.50
C TYR A 249 16.76 3.69 18.97
N VAL A 250 17.48 2.81 18.28
CA VAL A 250 17.56 2.82 16.81
C VAL A 250 16.94 1.53 16.26
N SER A 251 16.24 1.63 15.13
CA SER A 251 15.73 0.47 14.41
C SER A 251 16.82 -0.27 13.64
N GLU A 252 16.51 -1.48 13.18
CA GLU A 252 17.22 -2.07 12.04
C GLU A 252 17.07 -1.20 10.78
N TRP A 253 17.96 -1.37 9.82
CA TRP A 253 17.83 -0.74 8.50
C TRP A 253 16.62 -1.31 7.75
N LEU A 254 15.79 -0.42 7.23
CA LEU A 254 14.67 -0.74 6.37
C LEU A 254 15.08 -0.51 4.91
N GLY A 255 15.24 -1.58 4.15
CA GLY A 255 15.73 -1.56 2.78
C GLY A 255 17.07 -2.29 2.63
N PRO A 256 17.63 -2.36 1.40
CA PRO A 256 18.96 -2.92 1.15
C PRO A 256 20.06 -2.11 1.85
N GLU A 257 20.37 -2.45 3.11
CA GLU A 257 21.34 -1.74 3.96
C GLU A 257 22.72 -1.54 3.31
N LYS A 258 23.16 -2.53 2.53
CA LYS A 258 24.46 -2.52 1.84
C LYS A 258 24.45 -1.64 0.58
N ALA A 259 23.30 -1.12 0.17
CA ALA A 259 23.15 -0.19 -0.93
C ALA A 259 23.12 1.27 -0.42
N GLY A 260 23.40 2.20 -1.34
CA GLY A 260 23.55 3.62 -1.03
C GLY A 260 25.02 4.00 -0.79
N MET A 261 25.45 5.11 -1.41
CA MET A 261 26.81 5.63 -1.27
C MET A 261 26.89 6.79 -0.26
N LYS A 262 25.78 7.48 -0.03
CA LYS A 262 25.70 8.64 0.87
C LYS A 262 24.70 8.39 1.98
N GLU A 263 25.13 8.59 3.22
CA GLU A 263 24.27 8.61 4.38
C GLU A 263 23.98 10.06 4.80
N THR A 264 22.70 10.40 5.00
CA THR A 264 22.27 11.72 5.47
C THR A 264 21.41 11.56 6.70
N LYS A 265 21.79 12.20 7.81
CA LYS A 265 20.98 12.25 9.02
C LYS A 265 19.98 13.41 8.94
N LEU A 266 18.70 13.09 9.16
CA LEU A 266 17.59 14.03 9.22
C LEU A 266 17.08 14.11 10.67
N GLY A 267 16.87 15.33 11.17
CA GLY A 267 16.33 15.55 12.53
C GLY A 267 17.32 15.26 13.65
N GLY A 268 16.80 14.89 14.82
CA GLY A 268 17.57 14.53 16.01
C GLY A 268 17.88 15.67 16.99
N ASP A 269 17.24 16.83 16.82
CA ASP A 269 17.39 18.01 17.70
C ASP A 269 16.40 18.04 18.87
N GLY A 270 15.63 16.97 19.07
CA GLY A 270 14.62 16.87 20.12
C GLY A 270 13.27 17.49 19.78
N ARG A 271 13.11 18.12 18.61
CA ARG A 271 11.77 18.51 18.13
C ARG A 271 10.98 17.27 17.70
N LYS A 272 9.67 17.31 17.87
CA LYS A 272 8.78 16.25 17.36
C LYS A 272 8.85 16.22 15.84
N VAL A 273 9.03 15.03 15.27
CA VAL A 273 8.75 14.80 13.86
C VAL A 273 7.24 14.61 13.73
N ILE A 274 6.58 15.44 12.94
CA ILE A 274 5.12 15.42 12.72
C ILE A 274 4.76 15.00 11.29
N GLY A 275 5.76 14.65 10.49
CA GLY A 275 5.53 14.25 9.11
C GLY A 275 6.76 13.95 8.31
N VAL A 276 6.53 13.68 7.03
CA VAL A 276 7.56 13.39 6.03
C VAL A 276 7.23 14.11 4.72
N VAL A 277 8.27 14.51 4.01
CA VAL A 277 8.18 14.90 2.60
C VAL A 277 8.80 13.77 1.80
N LEU A 278 8.08 13.27 0.80
CA LEU A 278 8.54 12.21 -0.09
C LEU A 278 8.53 12.72 -1.52
N ASN A 279 9.68 12.66 -2.18
CA ASN A 279 9.80 12.88 -3.62
C ASN A 279 9.80 11.50 -4.27
N LYS A 280 8.71 11.17 -4.96
CA LYS A 280 8.49 9.80 -5.44
C LYS A 280 7.60 9.76 -6.68
N GLY A 281 8.10 9.11 -7.73
CA GLY A 281 7.28 8.54 -8.80
C GLY A 281 6.91 7.08 -8.52
N ALA A 282 7.48 6.16 -9.29
CA ALA A 282 7.34 4.71 -9.05
C ALA A 282 8.19 4.22 -7.86
N ILE A 283 9.26 4.94 -7.55
CA ILE A 283 10.21 4.67 -6.47
C ILE A 283 10.54 5.96 -5.70
N LEU A 284 11.11 5.84 -4.51
CA LEU A 284 11.42 6.98 -3.63
C LEU A 284 12.74 7.62 -4.03
N ASP A 285 12.67 8.80 -4.65
CA ASP A 285 13.81 9.57 -5.16
C ASP A 285 14.51 10.34 -4.02
N GLY A 286 13.73 10.85 -3.06
CA GLY A 286 14.24 11.60 -1.92
C GLY A 286 13.22 11.73 -0.78
N MET A 287 13.70 12.05 0.41
CA MET A 287 12.87 12.28 1.58
C MET A 287 13.41 13.37 2.52
N ALA A 288 12.51 14.04 3.22
CA ALA A 288 12.80 14.93 4.34
C ALA A 288 11.85 14.62 5.51
N LEU A 289 12.20 15.05 6.71
CA LEU A 289 11.30 15.04 7.86
C LEU A 289 10.60 16.40 7.98
N VAL A 290 9.37 16.39 8.47
CA VAL A 290 8.68 17.62 8.88
C VAL A 290 8.76 17.71 10.40
N MET A 291 9.48 18.71 10.89
CA MET A 291 9.63 18.99 12.31
C MET A 291 8.49 19.90 12.77
N ASP A 292 8.04 19.73 14.00
CA ASP A 292 7.19 20.71 14.67
C ASP A 292 7.90 22.08 14.69
N SER A 293 7.12 23.14 14.57
CA SER A 293 7.66 24.51 14.54
C SER A 293 8.38 24.79 15.86
N LYS A 294 9.50 25.52 15.80
CA LYS A 294 10.14 26.03 17.03
C LYS A 294 9.12 26.93 17.73
N ARG A 295 8.74 26.57 18.96
CA ARG A 295 8.11 27.52 19.88
C ARG A 295 9.14 28.53 20.35
#